data_AF-A0AA90TLW1-F1
#
_entry.id   AF-A0AA90TLW1-F1
#
_cell.length_a   1.000
_cell.length_b   1.000
_cell.length_c   1.000
_cell.angle_alpha   90.00
_cell.angle_beta   90.00
_cell.angle_gamma   90.00
#
_symmetry.space_group_name_H-M   'P 1'
#
loop_
_entity.id
_entity.type
_entity.pdbx_description
1 polymer ?
#
loop_
_entity_poly.entity_id
_entity_poly.type
_entity_poly.pdbx_seq_one_letter_code
_entity_poly.pdbx_strand_id
1 'polypeptide(L)'
;MQFEKTTFDLLRKMGWTEHRAVDPAPFLACLLADGYELFPKVKPFFQRFGGLGGDMPAYRVAGAFDRIDFHPAHAISCTCREQVSAYEARVHQKLVVIGMAYNSHMTLLLSDTGRIYGGYDDFLCLIGNDVHDGITNLFDRRQMPEVL
;
A
#
# COMPACT_ATOMS: atom_id res chain seq x y z
N MET A 1 -7.43 12.24 -9.80
CA MET A 1 -7.81 11.35 -8.69
C MET A 1 -8.44 12.22 -7.64
N GLN A 2 -9.71 11.98 -7.29
CA GLN A 2 -10.47 12.82 -6.38
C GLN A 2 -10.96 11.97 -5.22
N PHE A 3 -10.49 12.23 -4.00
CA PHE A 3 -10.88 11.48 -2.82
C PHE A 3 -12.09 12.11 -2.13
N GLU A 4 -12.87 11.30 -1.42
CA GLU A 4 -13.88 11.80 -0.50
C GLU A 4 -13.23 12.61 0.63
N LYS A 5 -14.01 13.53 1.23
CA LYS A 5 -13.50 14.50 2.20
C LYS A 5 -12.72 13.85 3.36
N THR A 6 -13.23 12.75 3.91
CA THR A 6 -12.58 12.02 5.02
C THR A 6 -11.20 11.51 4.65
N THR A 7 -11.11 10.80 3.52
CA THR A 7 -9.86 10.27 2.98
C THR A 7 -8.89 11.39 2.61
N PHE A 8 -9.40 12.45 1.97
CA PHE A 8 -8.61 13.63 1.62
C PHE A 8 -8.02 14.33 2.86
N ASP A 9 -8.80 14.50 3.93
CA ASP A 9 -8.35 15.15 5.16
C ASP A 9 -7.21 14.35 5.83
N LEU A 10 -7.29 13.01 5.83
CA LEU A 10 -6.21 12.14 6.33
C LEU A 10 -4.95 12.23 5.46
N LEU A 11 -5.09 12.10 4.14
CA LEU A 11 -3.98 12.24 3.21
C LEU A 11 -3.30 13.61 3.34
N ARG A 12 -4.08 14.69 3.50
CA ARG A 12 -3.56 16.05 3.68
C ARG A 12 -2.75 16.19 4.97
N LYS A 13 -3.19 15.57 6.08
CA LYS A 13 -2.41 15.52 7.33
C LYS A 13 -1.06 14.81 7.15
N MET A 14 -0.98 13.85 6.24
CA MET A 14 0.28 13.18 5.86
C MET A 14 1.14 14.00 4.89
N GLY A 15 0.66 15.17 4.43
CA GLY A 15 1.37 16.03 3.47
C GLY A 15 1.10 15.68 2.00
N TRP A 16 0.03 14.95 1.70
CA TRP A 16 -0.44 14.75 0.33
C TRP A 16 -1.19 15.98 -0.20
N THR A 17 -1.03 16.25 -1.49
CA THR A 17 -1.80 17.24 -2.25
C THR A 17 -2.14 16.68 -3.63
N GLU A 18 -3.14 17.25 -4.29
CA GLU A 18 -3.58 16.84 -5.63
C GLU A 18 -2.49 16.99 -6.71
N HIS A 19 -1.51 17.86 -6.47
CA HIS A 19 -0.37 18.11 -7.36
C HIS A 19 0.93 17.45 -6.87
N ARG A 20 0.89 16.68 -5.78
CA ARG A 20 2.07 15.98 -5.27
C ARG A 20 2.63 15.04 -6.32
N ALA A 21 3.91 15.24 -6.63
CA ALA A 21 4.73 14.41 -7.50
C ALA A 21 6.17 14.42 -6.95
N VAL A 22 6.52 13.44 -6.12
CA VAL A 22 7.89 13.27 -5.61
C VAL A 22 8.75 12.48 -6.59
N ASP A 23 10.07 12.58 -6.46
CA ASP A 23 10.99 11.72 -7.19
C ASP A 23 10.82 10.26 -6.75
N PRO A 24 10.39 9.34 -7.63
CA PRO A 24 10.19 7.95 -7.27
C PRO A 24 11.49 7.14 -7.24
N ALA A 25 12.60 7.66 -7.79
CA ALA A 25 13.81 6.89 -8.02
C ALA A 25 14.34 6.14 -6.78
N PRO A 26 14.38 6.73 -5.56
CA PRO A 26 14.83 6.01 -4.37
C PRO A 26 13.98 4.78 -4.05
N PHE A 27 12.65 4.90 -4.19
CA PHE A 27 11.72 3.81 -3.92
C PHE A 27 11.85 2.68 -4.94
N LEU A 28 12.00 3.03 -6.22
CA LEU A 28 12.21 2.06 -7.30
C LEU A 28 13.54 1.33 -7.16
N ALA A 29 14.60 2.04 -6.77
CA ALA A 29 15.92 1.45 -6.55
C ALA A 29 15.89 0.41 -5.41
N CYS A 30 15.19 0.69 -4.30
CA CYS A 30 15.02 -0.27 -3.22
C CYS A 30 14.33 -1.55 -3.68
N LEU A 31 13.24 -1.43 -4.45
CA LEU A 31 12.50 -2.59 -4.97
C LEU A 31 13.36 -3.43 -5.93
N LEU A 32 14.11 -2.79 -6.83
CA LEU A 32 15.02 -3.50 -7.75
C LEU A 32 16.14 -4.23 -6.99
N ALA A 33 16.70 -3.60 -5.97
CA ALA A 33 17.75 -4.19 -5.14
C ALA A 33 17.27 -5.43 -4.37
N ASP A 34 15.98 -5.48 -4.02
CA ASP A 34 15.34 -6.61 -3.35
C ASP A 34 14.77 -7.66 -4.32
N GLY A 35 15.01 -7.50 -5.63
CA GLY A 35 14.63 -8.50 -6.64
C GLY A 35 13.18 -8.42 -7.13
N TYR A 36 12.49 -7.29 -6.94
CA TYR A 36 11.19 -7.06 -7.56
C TYR A 36 11.30 -6.72 -9.05
N GLU A 37 10.34 -7.22 -9.83
CA GLU A 37 10.14 -6.76 -11.19
C GLU A 37 9.20 -5.55 -11.20
N LEU A 38 9.69 -4.41 -11.71
CA LEU A 38 8.89 -3.19 -11.79
C LEU A 38 7.97 -3.19 -13.02
N PHE A 39 6.72 -2.81 -12.83
CA PHE A 39 5.72 -2.65 -13.90
C PHE A 39 5.20 -1.19 -13.98
N PRO A 40 4.52 -0.79 -15.07
CA PRO A 40 4.21 0.62 -15.35
C PRO A 40 3.44 1.37 -14.25
N LYS A 41 2.71 0.67 -13.38
CA LYS A 41 1.92 1.26 -12.29
C LYS A 41 2.72 1.63 -11.04
N VAL A 42 3.91 1.05 -10.85
CA VAL A 42 4.74 1.27 -9.65
C VAL A 42 5.24 2.71 -9.57
N LYS A 43 5.77 3.24 -10.68
CA LYS A 43 6.32 4.60 -10.73
C LYS A 43 5.27 5.67 -10.43
N PRO A 44 4.09 5.70 -11.10
CA PRO A 44 3.03 6.67 -10.77
C PRO A 44 2.56 6.57 -9.33
N PHE A 45 2.50 5.36 -8.75
CA PHE A 45 2.16 5.19 -7.35
C PHE A 45 3.13 5.94 -6.44
N PHE A 46 4.44 5.68 -6.56
CA PHE A 46 5.44 6.33 -5.70
C PHE A 46 5.59 7.82 -5.97
N GLN A 47 5.36 8.31 -7.19
CA GLN A 47 5.31 9.74 -7.44
C GLN A 47 4.22 10.42 -6.59
N ARG A 48 3.08 9.76 -6.43
CA ARG A 48 1.91 10.31 -5.74
C ARG A 48 1.96 10.10 -4.23
N PHE A 49 2.41 8.92 -3.80
CA PHE A 49 2.27 8.46 -2.42
C PHE A 49 3.59 8.14 -1.73
N GLY A 50 4.69 8.00 -2.47
CA GLY A 50 5.98 7.61 -1.90
C GLY A 50 6.43 8.53 -0.78
N GLY A 51 6.88 7.89 0.31
CA GLY A 51 7.38 8.56 1.51
C GLY A 51 6.31 9.24 2.36
N LEU A 52 5.02 9.11 2.03
CA LEU A 52 3.96 9.52 2.94
C LEU A 52 3.85 8.53 4.10
N GLY A 53 3.50 9.05 5.26
CA GLY A 53 3.17 8.25 6.42
C GLY A 53 2.53 9.09 7.50
N GLY A 54 1.77 8.44 8.37
CA GLY A 54 1.02 9.13 9.41
C GLY A 54 0.03 8.21 10.10
N ASP A 55 -1.03 8.82 10.61
CA ASP A 55 -2.07 8.14 11.36
C ASP A 55 -3.25 7.80 10.44
N MET A 56 -3.71 6.56 10.51
CA MET A 56 -4.94 6.08 9.90
C MET A 56 -5.91 5.59 10.99
N PRO A 57 -7.23 5.59 10.76
CA PRO A 57 -8.17 5.01 11.71
C PRO A 57 -7.84 3.55 12.01
N ALA A 58 -7.77 3.18 13.28
CA ALA A 58 -7.52 1.80 13.68
C ALA A 58 -8.67 0.89 13.24
N TYR A 59 -8.34 -0.32 12.79
CA TYR A 59 -9.36 -1.24 12.27
C TYR A 59 -10.33 -1.70 13.37
N ARG A 60 -9.82 -2.06 14.55
CA ARG A 60 -10.60 -2.71 15.62
C ARG A 60 -11.12 -1.77 16.70
N VAL A 61 -10.48 -0.63 16.92
CA VAL A 61 -10.79 0.27 18.05
C VAL A 61 -11.28 1.61 17.52
N ALA A 62 -12.57 1.90 17.71
CA ALA A 62 -13.15 3.16 17.28
C ALA A 62 -12.51 4.34 18.02
N GLY A 63 -12.08 5.36 17.27
CA GLY A 63 -11.41 6.55 17.83
C GLY A 63 -9.91 6.38 18.08
N ALA A 64 -9.36 5.16 17.94
CA ALA A 64 -7.93 4.95 17.94
C ALA A 64 -7.34 5.11 16.53
N PHE A 65 -6.03 5.35 16.48
CA PHE A 65 -5.28 5.49 15.24
C PHE A 65 -4.14 4.47 15.22
N ASP A 66 -3.92 3.88 14.05
CA ASP A 66 -2.75 3.08 13.74
C ASP A 66 -1.84 3.83 12.78
N ARG A 67 -0.59 3.40 12.68
CA ARG A 67 0.39 3.94 11.74
C ARG A 67 0.29 3.28 10.38
N ILE A 68 0.42 4.11 9.35
CA ILE A 68 0.58 3.72 7.95
C ILE A 68 1.74 4.48 7.34
N ASP A 69 2.45 3.85 6.41
CA ASP A 69 3.41 4.50 5.53
C ASP A 69 3.40 3.87 4.14
N PHE A 70 3.92 4.63 3.18
CA PHE A 70 4.13 4.23 1.80
C PHE A 70 5.62 4.25 1.48
N HIS A 71 6.38 3.42 2.20
CA HIS A 71 7.82 3.30 2.05
C HIS A 71 8.23 1.83 1.78
N PRO A 72 8.67 1.47 0.56
CA PRO A 72 8.95 0.07 0.23
C PRO A 72 10.11 -0.50 1.03
N ALA A 73 11.13 0.30 1.39
CA ALA A 73 12.22 -0.20 2.23
C ALA A 73 11.77 -0.67 3.62
N HIS A 74 10.72 -0.04 4.18
CA HIS A 74 10.14 -0.50 5.44
C HIS A 74 9.41 -1.82 5.23
N ALA A 75 8.60 -1.93 4.19
CA ALA A 75 7.91 -3.17 3.86
C ALA A 75 8.86 -4.35 3.56
N ILE A 76 9.96 -4.11 2.84
CA ILE A 76 11.03 -5.10 2.58
C ILE A 76 11.62 -5.61 3.90
N SER A 77 11.83 -4.73 4.90
CA SER A 77 12.35 -5.14 6.20
C SER A 77 11.38 -5.99 7.03
N CYS A 78 10.08 -5.94 6.70
CA CYS A 78 9.01 -6.65 7.41
C CYS A 78 8.51 -7.89 6.64
N THR A 79 8.78 -8.03 5.35
CA THR A 79 8.26 -9.11 4.52
C THR A 79 9.28 -9.51 3.48
N CYS A 80 9.71 -10.78 3.53
CA CYS A 80 10.67 -11.31 2.58
C CYS A 80 10.06 -11.49 1.18
N ARG A 81 10.93 -11.49 0.17
CA ARG A 81 10.55 -11.63 -1.24
C ARG A 81 9.79 -12.93 -1.51
N GLU A 82 10.14 -14.02 -0.82
CA GLU A 82 9.52 -15.34 -0.94
C GLU A 82 8.04 -15.32 -0.51
N GLN A 83 7.72 -14.60 0.57
CA GLN A 83 6.34 -14.44 1.01
C GLN A 83 5.51 -13.72 -0.05
N VAL A 84 6.08 -12.68 -0.66
CA VAL A 84 5.40 -11.98 -1.75
C VAL A 84 5.25 -12.87 -2.98
N SER A 85 6.22 -13.74 -3.29
CA SER A 85 6.06 -14.73 -4.36
C SER A 85 4.93 -15.71 -4.11
N ALA A 86 4.69 -16.12 -2.85
CA ALA A 86 3.55 -16.96 -2.51
C ALA A 86 2.22 -16.23 -2.76
N TYR A 87 2.15 -14.93 -2.44
CA TYR A 87 0.99 -14.11 -2.78
C TYR A 87 0.80 -13.96 -4.29
N GLU A 88 1.86 -13.69 -5.05
CA GLU A 88 1.84 -13.61 -6.52
C GLU A 88 1.26 -14.88 -7.15
N ALA A 89 1.66 -16.05 -6.63
CA ALA A 89 1.14 -17.35 -7.06
C ALA A 89 -0.37 -17.51 -6.78
N ARG A 90 -0.85 -17.00 -5.64
CA ARG A 90 -2.27 -17.04 -5.24
C ARG A 90 -3.15 -16.12 -6.09
N VAL A 91 -2.68 -14.92 -6.44
CA VAL A 91 -3.46 -13.94 -7.22
C VAL A 91 -3.20 -13.97 -8.73
N HIS A 92 -2.25 -14.80 -9.17
CA HIS A 92 -1.78 -14.90 -10.56
C HIS A 92 -1.41 -13.54 -11.18
N GLN A 93 -0.77 -12.68 -10.39
CA GLN A 93 -0.38 -11.31 -10.76
C GLN A 93 0.99 -10.99 -10.17
N LYS A 94 1.74 -10.11 -10.83
CA LYS A 94 2.97 -9.55 -10.26
C LYS A 94 2.62 -8.58 -9.14
N LEU A 95 3.35 -8.64 -8.04
CA LEU A 95 3.14 -7.79 -6.87
C LEU A 95 4.44 -7.08 -6.48
N VAL A 96 4.32 -5.83 -6.05
CA VAL A 96 5.39 -5.11 -5.36
C VAL A 96 4.89 -4.61 -4.02
N VAL A 97 5.77 -4.60 -3.02
CA VAL A 97 5.46 -3.94 -1.74
C VAL A 97 5.48 -2.42 -1.91
N ILE A 98 4.50 -1.76 -1.31
CA ILE A 98 4.34 -0.30 -1.41
C ILE A 98 4.41 0.42 -0.07
N GLY A 99 4.35 -0.32 1.04
CA GLY A 99 4.41 0.23 2.40
C GLY A 99 3.79 -0.71 3.42
N MET A 100 3.54 -0.19 4.61
CA MET A 100 2.97 -0.92 5.74
C MET A 100 1.75 -0.21 6.31
N ALA A 101 0.77 -0.96 6.76
CA ALA A 101 -0.41 -0.48 7.48
C ALA A 101 -0.56 -1.17 8.85
N TYR A 102 -1.45 -0.61 9.67
CA TYR A 102 -1.81 -1.15 10.98
C TYR A 102 -0.61 -1.39 11.90
N ASN A 103 0.25 -0.38 12.12
CA ASN A 103 1.46 -0.47 12.95
C ASN A 103 2.44 -1.57 12.50
N SER A 104 2.69 -1.66 11.19
CA SER A 104 3.53 -2.69 10.57
C SER A 104 3.00 -4.12 10.67
N HIS A 105 1.73 -4.31 11.01
CA HIS A 105 1.09 -5.63 10.98
C HIS A 105 0.56 -6.03 9.60
N MET A 106 0.54 -5.13 8.62
CA MET A 106 0.06 -5.48 7.29
C MET A 106 0.96 -4.90 6.22
N THR A 107 1.43 -5.76 5.33
CA THR A 107 2.20 -5.36 4.16
C THR A 107 1.24 -4.96 3.07
N LEU A 108 1.41 -3.74 2.56
CA LEU A 108 0.63 -3.23 1.44
C LEU A 108 1.32 -3.62 0.15
N LEU A 109 0.55 -4.17 -0.79
CA LEU A 109 1.05 -4.58 -2.10
C LEU A 109 0.26 -3.92 -3.23
N LEU A 110 0.95 -3.56 -4.30
CA LEU A 110 0.36 -3.11 -5.56
C LEU A 110 0.55 -4.22 -6.59
N SER A 111 -0.49 -4.50 -7.38
CA SER A 111 -0.37 -5.40 -8.53
C SER A 111 -0.12 -4.67 -9.84
N ASP A 112 0.34 -5.42 -10.85
CA ASP A 112 0.49 -4.96 -12.23
C ASP A 112 -0.81 -4.47 -12.88
N THR A 113 -1.95 -5.04 -12.48
CA THR A 113 -3.28 -4.56 -12.86
C THR A 113 -3.72 -3.31 -12.10
N GLY A 114 -3.02 -2.96 -11.01
CA GLY A 114 -3.22 -1.75 -10.22
C GLY A 114 -4.07 -1.94 -8.97
N ARG A 115 -4.44 -3.17 -8.65
CA ARG A 115 -5.16 -3.53 -7.42
C ARG A 115 -4.24 -3.36 -6.22
N ILE A 116 -4.84 -3.05 -5.08
CA ILE A 116 -4.13 -3.00 -3.80
C ILE A 116 -4.52 -4.22 -2.97
N TYR A 117 -3.52 -4.89 -2.41
CA TYR A 117 -3.68 -6.03 -1.51
C TYR A 117 -3.04 -5.75 -0.16
N GLY A 118 -3.52 -6.45 0.87
CA GLY A 118 -2.95 -6.47 2.22
C GLY A 118 -2.52 -7.88 2.57
N GLY A 119 -1.25 -8.07 2.91
CA GLY A 119 -0.68 -9.35 3.31
C GLY A 119 -0.26 -9.35 4.78
N TYR A 120 -0.48 -10.48 5.46
CA TYR A 120 0.01 -10.76 6.81
C TYR A 120 0.17 -12.27 6.99
N ASP A 121 1.39 -12.78 7.13
CA ASP A 121 1.67 -14.23 7.11
C ASP A 121 0.94 -14.92 5.93
N ASP A 122 0.20 -16.01 6.14
CA ASP A 122 -0.55 -16.68 5.09
C ASP A 122 -1.85 -15.95 4.67
N PHE A 123 -2.24 -14.88 5.37
CA PHE A 123 -3.41 -14.09 5.04
C PHE A 123 -3.12 -13.10 3.91
N LEU A 124 -4.04 -13.02 2.95
CA LEU A 124 -4.01 -12.06 1.86
C LEU A 124 -5.43 -11.57 1.57
N CYS A 125 -5.64 -10.25 1.56
CA CYS A 125 -6.93 -9.66 1.21
C CYS A 125 -6.84 -8.68 0.05
N LEU A 126 -7.94 -8.54 -0.69
CA LEU A 126 -8.10 -7.48 -1.66
C LEU A 126 -8.58 -6.22 -0.94
N ILE A 127 -7.79 -5.16 -1.00
CA ILE A 127 -8.12 -3.86 -0.40
C ILE A 127 -8.94 -3.02 -1.37
N GLY A 128 -8.57 -3.00 -2.66
CA GLY A 128 -9.30 -2.25 -3.67
C GLY A 128 -8.89 -2.61 -5.09
N ASN A 129 -9.78 -2.31 -6.04
CA ASN A 129 -9.62 -2.66 -7.45
C ASN A 129 -8.64 -1.75 -8.20
N ASP A 130 -8.39 -0.57 -7.63
CA ASP A 130 -7.38 0.36 -8.09
C ASP A 130 -6.81 1.15 -6.89
N VAL A 131 -5.87 2.05 -7.15
CA VAL A 131 -5.21 2.86 -6.11
C VAL A 131 -6.18 3.77 -5.38
N HIS A 132 -7.15 4.36 -6.07
CA HIS A 132 -8.12 5.27 -5.44
C HIS A 132 -9.07 4.51 -4.52
N ASP A 133 -9.62 3.41 -5.02
CA ASP A 133 -10.49 2.50 -4.26
C ASP A 133 -9.73 1.92 -3.04
N GLY A 134 -8.51 1.45 -3.23
CA GLY A 134 -7.71 0.85 -2.17
C GLY A 134 -7.38 1.81 -1.02
N ILE A 135 -6.98 3.05 -1.34
CA ILE A 135 -6.71 4.07 -0.31
C ILE A 135 -8.00 4.47 0.42
N THR A 136 -9.12 4.61 -0.30
CA THR A 136 -10.43 4.92 0.30
C THR A 136 -10.87 3.80 1.25
N ASN A 137 -10.79 2.53 0.82
CA ASN A 137 -11.21 1.40 1.63
C ASN A 137 -10.34 1.19 2.88
N LEU A 138 -9.03 1.45 2.78
CA LEU A 138 -8.11 1.46 3.92
C LEU A 138 -8.54 2.45 5.00
N PHE A 139 -8.87 3.67 4.60
CA PHE A 139 -9.18 4.75 5.54
C PHE A 139 -10.63 4.70 6.06
N ASP A 140 -11.56 4.17 5.26
CA ASP A 140 -12.95 3.94 5.67
C ASP A 140 -13.13 2.71 6.57
N ARG A 141 -12.10 1.86 6.72
CA ARG A 141 -12.15 0.57 7.45
C ARG A 141 -13.20 -0.38 6.87
N ARG A 142 -13.33 -0.43 5.54
CA ARG A 142 -14.25 -1.36 4.89
C ARG A 142 -13.77 -2.80 5.10
N GLN A 143 -14.71 -3.74 5.08
CA GLN A 143 -14.35 -5.16 5.04
C GLN A 143 -13.57 -5.46 3.77
N MET A 144 -12.41 -6.07 3.94
CA MET A 144 -11.52 -6.47 2.86
C MET A 144 -11.63 -7.98 2.70
N PRO A 145 -12.22 -8.48 1.59
CA PRO A 145 -12.39 -9.91 1.40
C PRO A 145 -11.04 -10.61 1.30
N GLU A 146 -10.90 -11.72 2.02
CA GLU A 146 -9.76 -12.61 1.86
C GLU A 146 -9.76 -13.21 0.44
N VAL A 147 -8.58 -13.23 -0.17
CA VAL A 147 -8.33 -13.96 -1.41
C VAL A 147 -7.96 -15.37 -0.99
N LEU A 148 -8.67 -16.41 -1.44
CA LEU A 148 -8.33 -17.82 -1.17
C LEU A 148 -7.43 -18.41 -2.25
#